data_AF-A0A351F509-F1
#
_entry.id   AF-A0A351F509-F1
#
_cell.length_a   1.000
_cell.length_b   1.000
_cell.length_c   1.000
_cell.angle_alpha   90.00
_cell.angle_beta   90.00
_cell.angle_gamma   90.00
#
_symmetry.space_group_name_H-M   'P 1'
#
loop_
_entity.id
_entity.type
_entity.pdbx_description
1 polymer ?
#
loop_
_entity_poly.entity_id
_entity_poly.type
_entity_poly.pdbx_seq_one_letter_code
_entity_poly.pdbx_strand_id
1 'polypeptide(L)'
;MKDYPKPYAERTLKSKYKLLGLPEETISLLHRYFDAFSNFYHLLPLRDAYKIISEQNPNLLSFEDFIFFSEIVRREQHNYFIDSEADWEGKEVDPQRRYIIIEYLLVVDINDYYNLKHIQKGKPLYIPPKDELLKYDDEYYYEKTPQALAMQDFLKKRCHLTGCDLEDIMIDIRSELLFFDSDICHIFDIIERYGIVFTKSMAEEFVEKYYLWNNNIRMPANRGYTPVEIRKKINVRSETASFSPFEYLTKQAKNKDIPKNALCPCGSGKKYKRCCGKNAN
;
A
#
# COMPACT_ATOMS: atom_id res chain seq x y z
N MET A 1 -12.06 -3.38 16.96
CA MET A 1 -11.67 -1.99 17.23
C MET A 1 -12.71 -1.31 18.15
N LYS A 2 -12.78 -1.69 19.44
CA LYS A 2 -13.85 -1.21 20.35
C LYS A 2 -13.67 0.23 20.83
N ASP A 3 -12.49 0.82 20.63
CA ASP A 3 -12.09 2.08 21.26
C ASP A 3 -11.70 3.20 20.28
N TYR A 4 -11.94 3.03 18.95
CA TYR A 4 -11.73 4.14 18.02
C TYR A 4 -12.75 5.25 18.31
N PRO A 5 -12.32 6.52 18.38
CA PRO A 5 -13.20 7.60 18.75
C PRO A 5 -14.38 7.77 17.77
N LYS A 6 -15.60 7.86 18.31
CA LYS A 6 -16.81 8.09 17.51
C LYS A 6 -16.72 9.40 16.71
N PRO A 7 -17.28 9.47 15.49
CA PRO A 7 -17.33 10.72 14.74
C PRO A 7 -17.97 11.87 15.54
N TYR A 8 -17.47 13.08 15.35
CA TYR A 8 -18.10 14.27 15.90
C TYR A 8 -19.40 14.60 15.13
N ALA A 9 -20.34 15.23 15.82
CA ALA A 9 -21.49 15.85 15.15
C ALA A 9 -21.02 16.99 14.24
N GLU A 10 -21.74 17.22 13.14
CA GLU A 10 -21.40 18.22 12.12
C GLU A 10 -21.18 19.63 12.71
N ARG A 11 -22.01 20.05 13.67
CA ARG A 11 -21.86 21.34 14.37
C ARG A 11 -20.51 21.44 15.12
N THR A 12 -20.05 20.34 15.70
CA THR A 12 -18.77 20.29 16.41
C THR A 12 -17.62 20.37 15.42
N LEU A 13 -17.67 19.65 14.30
CA LEU A 13 -16.68 19.73 13.22
C LEU A 13 -16.54 21.16 12.68
N LYS A 14 -17.68 21.81 12.34
CA LYS A 14 -17.70 23.21 11.90
C LYS A 14 -17.05 24.17 12.91
N SER A 15 -17.31 23.97 14.20
CA SER A 15 -16.70 24.76 15.27
C SER A 15 -15.18 24.54 15.36
N LYS A 16 -14.73 23.28 15.24
CA LYS A 16 -13.31 22.92 15.27
C LYS A 16 -12.55 23.47 14.07
N TYR A 17 -13.09 23.38 12.85
CA TYR A 17 -12.47 23.99 11.68
C TYR A 17 -12.43 25.51 11.74
N LYS A 18 -13.47 26.15 12.29
CA LYS A 18 -13.44 27.59 12.56
C LYS A 18 -12.33 27.97 13.53
N LEU A 19 -12.06 27.12 14.53
CA LEU A 19 -10.95 27.35 15.47
C LEU A 19 -9.59 27.13 14.82
N LEU A 20 -9.47 26.14 13.94
CA LEU A 20 -8.25 25.88 13.15
C LEU A 20 -7.92 27.06 12.23
N GLY A 21 -8.94 27.77 11.71
CA GLY A 21 -8.75 29.08 11.06
C GLY A 21 -7.99 29.06 9.73
N LEU A 22 -7.80 27.89 9.12
CA LEU A 22 -7.18 27.76 7.80
C LEU A 22 -8.18 28.04 6.67
N PRO A 23 -7.72 28.53 5.50
CA PRO A 23 -8.55 28.69 4.31
C PRO A 23 -9.19 27.36 3.87
N GLU A 24 -10.38 27.43 3.28
CA GLU A 24 -11.12 26.25 2.80
C GLU A 24 -10.32 25.44 1.76
N GLU A 25 -9.62 26.11 0.85
CA GLU A 25 -8.74 25.48 -0.13
C GLU A 25 -7.60 24.70 0.52
N THR A 26 -7.03 25.22 1.62
CA THR A 26 -6.01 24.53 2.41
C THR A 26 -6.59 23.30 3.09
N ILE A 27 -7.77 23.41 3.70
CA ILE A 27 -8.46 22.28 4.33
C ILE A 27 -8.77 21.18 3.30
N SER A 28 -9.30 21.56 2.13
CA SER A 28 -9.55 20.63 1.03
C SER A 28 -8.28 19.94 0.56
N LEU A 29 -7.18 20.68 0.39
CA LEU A 29 -5.89 20.10 0.01
C LEU A 29 -5.35 19.13 1.06
N LEU A 30 -5.49 19.44 2.36
CA LEU A 30 -5.05 18.55 3.43
C LEU A 30 -5.84 17.23 3.44
N HIS A 31 -7.14 17.28 3.17
CA HIS A 31 -7.95 16.07 3.00
C HIS A 31 -7.45 15.19 1.87
N ARG A 32 -7.23 15.79 0.69
CA ARG A 32 -6.65 15.07 -0.45
C ARG A 32 -5.28 14.46 -0.13
N TYR A 33 -4.45 15.13 0.67
CA TYR A 33 -3.21 14.54 1.15
C TYR A 33 -3.44 13.32 2.04
N PHE A 34 -4.39 13.35 2.97
CA PHE A 34 -4.64 12.24 3.87
C PHE A 34 -5.20 11.02 3.13
N ASP A 35 -6.10 11.22 2.16
CA ASP A 35 -6.58 10.18 1.24
C ASP A 35 -5.41 9.61 0.42
N ALA A 36 -4.61 10.47 -0.20
CA ALA A 36 -3.43 10.03 -0.94
C ALA A 36 -2.41 9.29 -0.05
N PHE A 37 -2.23 9.70 1.20
CA PHE A 37 -1.30 9.07 2.12
C PHE A 37 -1.77 7.69 2.56
N SER A 38 -3.05 7.52 2.86
CA SER A 38 -3.62 6.22 3.22
C SER A 38 -3.53 5.26 2.03
N ASN A 39 -3.89 5.69 0.82
CA ASN A 39 -3.88 4.87 -0.39
C ASN A 39 -2.47 4.57 -0.93
N PHE A 40 -1.50 5.47 -0.76
CA PHE A 40 -0.14 5.28 -1.29
C PHE A 40 0.79 4.55 -0.31
N TYR A 41 0.75 4.92 0.98
CA TYR A 41 1.69 4.39 1.97
C TYR A 41 1.09 3.30 2.84
N HIS A 42 -0.24 3.21 2.95
CA HIS A 42 -1.05 2.35 3.84
C HIS A 42 -0.79 2.55 5.35
N LEU A 43 0.42 2.95 5.72
CA LEU A 43 0.85 3.26 7.05
C LEU A 43 1.91 4.37 6.97
N LEU A 44 1.57 5.57 7.43
CA LEU A 44 2.45 6.73 7.40
C LEU A 44 2.43 7.49 8.74
N PRO A 45 3.58 7.67 9.42
CA PRO A 45 3.64 8.51 10.61
C PRO A 45 3.21 9.96 10.32
N LEU A 46 2.46 10.60 11.22
CA LEU A 46 2.02 11.99 11.06
C LEU A 46 3.18 12.97 10.86
N ARG A 47 4.33 12.72 11.50
CA ARG A 47 5.55 13.52 11.30
C ARG A 47 6.09 13.43 9.87
N ASP A 48 6.01 12.25 9.25
CA ASP A 48 6.43 12.06 7.86
C ASP A 48 5.41 12.71 6.91
N ALA A 49 4.11 12.61 7.20
CA ALA A 49 3.05 13.30 6.46
C ALA A 49 3.24 14.82 6.46
N TYR A 50 3.48 15.43 7.63
CA TYR A 50 3.77 16.86 7.74
C TYR A 50 5.02 17.25 6.94
N LYS A 51 6.08 16.43 7.02
CA LYS A 51 7.31 16.66 6.26
C LYS A 51 7.04 16.71 4.76
N ILE A 52 6.27 15.75 4.22
CA ILE A 52 5.90 15.72 2.80
C ILE A 52 5.13 16.98 2.43
N ILE A 53 4.08 17.32 3.19
CA ILE A 53 3.25 18.51 2.92
C ILE A 53 4.10 19.78 2.95
N SER A 54 4.99 19.92 3.93
CA SER A 54 5.83 21.10 4.09
C SER A 54 6.87 21.24 2.98
N GLU A 55 7.46 20.13 2.53
CA GLU A 55 8.40 20.13 1.40
C GLU A 55 7.70 20.47 0.08
N GLN A 56 6.47 20.00 -0.12
CA GLN A 56 5.71 20.23 -1.36
C GLN A 56 4.94 21.56 -1.37
N ASN A 57 4.69 22.15 -0.20
CA ASN A 57 3.90 23.38 -0.02
C ASN A 57 4.56 24.24 1.08
N PRO A 58 5.67 24.93 0.76
CA PRO A 58 6.36 25.75 1.74
C PRO A 58 5.41 26.77 2.39
N ASN A 59 5.41 26.82 3.74
CA ASN A 59 4.59 27.72 4.55
C ASN A 59 3.06 27.49 4.48
N LEU A 60 2.59 26.32 4.04
CA LEU A 60 1.15 26.04 3.98
C LEU A 60 0.47 26.08 5.36
N LEU A 61 1.11 25.49 6.38
CA LEU A 61 0.62 25.47 7.77
C LEU A 61 1.75 25.16 8.77
N SER A 62 1.53 25.55 10.02
CA SER A 62 2.41 25.18 11.14
C SER A 62 2.28 23.70 11.49
N PHE A 63 3.24 23.16 12.24
CA PHE A 63 3.15 21.77 12.71
C PHE A 63 2.01 21.60 13.71
N GLU A 64 1.77 22.61 14.54
CA GLU A 64 0.68 22.66 15.51
C GLU A 64 -0.69 22.63 14.83
N ASP A 65 -0.89 23.42 13.77
CA ASP A 65 -2.13 23.42 12.98
C ASP A 65 -2.32 22.09 12.25
N PHE A 66 -1.24 21.47 11.75
CA PHE A 66 -1.29 20.15 11.14
C PHE A 66 -1.75 19.08 12.15
N ILE A 67 -1.20 19.09 13.36
CA ILE A 67 -1.62 18.16 14.41
C ILE A 67 -3.07 18.43 14.81
N PHE A 68 -3.46 19.70 14.96
CA PHE A 68 -4.85 20.07 15.26
C PHE A 68 -5.79 19.57 14.17
N PHE A 69 -5.46 19.77 12.90
CA PHE A 69 -6.19 19.23 11.75
C PHE A 69 -6.33 17.71 11.84
N SER A 70 -5.23 16.98 12.10
CA SER A 70 -5.26 15.52 12.20
C SER A 70 -6.20 15.02 13.32
N GLU A 71 -6.31 15.76 14.43
CA GLU A 71 -7.25 15.43 15.51
C GLU A 71 -8.72 15.72 15.15
N ILE A 72 -8.98 16.69 14.25
CA ILE A 72 -10.32 16.87 13.66
C ILE A 72 -10.62 15.67 12.76
N VAL A 73 -9.74 15.39 11.79
CA VAL A 73 -9.92 14.30 10.81
C VAL A 73 -10.11 12.97 11.50
N ARG A 74 -9.39 12.70 12.61
CA ARG A 74 -9.57 11.47 13.42
C ARG A 74 -11.03 11.25 13.86
N ARG A 75 -11.83 12.32 13.91
CA ARG A 75 -13.22 12.35 14.36
C ARG A 75 -14.21 12.59 13.22
N GLU A 76 -13.80 12.39 11.98
CA GLU A 76 -14.63 12.43 10.79
C GLU A 76 -14.97 11.03 10.28
N GLN A 77 -15.75 10.96 9.20
CA GLN A 77 -16.01 9.73 8.47
C GLN A 77 -15.15 9.72 7.21
N HIS A 78 -14.32 8.68 7.08
CA HIS A 78 -13.43 8.41 5.93
C HIS A 78 -12.96 6.95 6.03
N ASN A 79 -12.22 6.49 5.01
CA ASN A 79 -11.81 5.08 4.87
C ASN A 79 -10.37 4.82 5.39
N TYR A 80 -9.95 5.54 6.43
CA TYR A 80 -8.67 5.34 7.10
C TYR A 80 -8.77 5.69 8.60
N PHE A 81 -7.69 5.48 9.34
CA PHE A 81 -7.61 5.79 10.76
C PHE A 81 -6.42 6.69 11.05
N ILE A 82 -6.59 7.56 12.05
CA ILE A 82 -5.48 8.30 12.65
C ILE A 82 -5.30 7.77 14.07
N ASP A 83 -4.35 6.86 14.24
CA ASP A 83 -4.22 6.11 15.49
C ASP A 83 -2.80 5.60 15.77
N SER A 84 -2.63 5.02 16.96
CA SER A 84 -1.40 4.35 17.38
C SER A 84 -1.72 3.14 18.27
N GLU A 85 -0.75 2.27 18.50
CA GLU A 85 -0.96 1.12 19.39
C GLU A 85 -1.31 1.54 20.82
N ALA A 86 -0.76 2.67 21.27
CA ALA A 86 -1.04 3.18 22.60
C ALA A 86 -2.50 3.67 22.73
N ASP A 87 -3.13 4.13 21.65
CA ASP A 87 -4.56 4.44 21.65
C ASP A 87 -5.40 3.16 21.86
N TRP A 88 -5.02 2.05 21.22
CA TRP A 88 -5.71 0.75 21.38
C TRP A 88 -5.53 0.13 22.77
N GLU A 89 -4.42 0.46 23.42
CA GLU A 89 -4.14 0.07 24.81
C GLU A 89 -4.77 1.02 25.84
N GLY A 90 -5.50 2.06 25.40
CA GLY A 90 -6.12 3.05 26.28
C GLY A 90 -5.11 3.94 27.01
N LYS A 91 -3.89 4.06 26.48
CA LYS A 91 -2.82 4.88 27.06
C LYS A 91 -2.90 6.30 26.51
N GLU A 92 -2.34 7.24 27.27
CA GLU A 92 -2.18 8.61 26.78
C GLU A 92 -1.17 8.65 25.63
N VAL A 93 -1.55 9.29 24.54
CA VAL A 93 -0.76 9.40 23.32
C VAL A 93 -0.58 10.85 22.95
N ASP A 94 0.67 11.24 22.80
CA ASP A 94 1.04 12.47 22.13
C ASP A 94 0.63 12.39 20.64
N PRO A 95 -0.33 13.21 20.17
CA PRO A 95 -0.98 13.03 18.86
C PRO A 95 -0.01 12.88 17.69
N GLN A 96 1.13 13.58 17.72
CA GLN A 96 2.16 13.49 16.67
C GLN A 96 2.80 12.10 16.51
N ARG A 97 2.60 11.17 17.45
CA ARG A 97 3.09 9.79 17.39
C ARG A 97 2.14 8.85 16.65
N ARG A 98 0.96 9.33 16.26
CA ARG A 98 -0.01 8.56 15.48
C ARG A 98 0.42 8.41 14.02
N TYR A 99 -0.28 7.51 13.36
CA TYR A 99 -0.11 7.15 11.95
C TYR A 99 -1.42 7.43 11.23
N ILE A 100 -1.32 7.77 9.94
CA ILE A 100 -2.41 7.59 8.98
C ILE A 100 -2.34 6.12 8.56
N ILE A 101 -3.43 5.37 8.76
CA ILE A 101 -3.51 3.91 8.60
C ILE A 101 -4.69 3.59 7.70
N ILE A 102 -4.47 2.95 6.56
CA ILE A 102 -5.59 2.49 5.70
C ILE A 102 -6.48 1.49 6.47
N GLU A 103 -7.78 1.54 6.23
CA GLU A 103 -8.77 0.83 7.06
C GLU A 103 -8.49 -0.66 7.21
N TYR A 104 -8.17 -1.35 6.11
CA TYR A 104 -8.08 -2.81 6.10
C TYR A 104 -7.04 -3.36 7.08
N LEU A 105 -5.96 -2.62 7.35
CA LEU A 105 -4.89 -3.04 8.27
C LEU A 105 -5.38 -3.23 9.72
N LEU A 106 -6.50 -2.61 10.10
CA LEU A 106 -7.06 -2.70 11.44
C LEU A 106 -8.37 -3.48 11.49
N VAL A 107 -9.12 -3.55 10.38
CA VAL A 107 -10.45 -4.15 10.32
C VAL A 107 -10.43 -5.62 9.91
N VAL A 108 -9.50 -6.02 9.04
CA VAL A 108 -9.43 -7.40 8.53
C VAL A 108 -8.60 -8.28 9.47
N ASP A 109 -7.29 -8.02 9.57
CA ASP A 109 -6.41 -8.65 10.56
C ASP A 109 -5.39 -7.63 11.09
N ILE A 110 -5.41 -7.38 12.40
CA ILE A 110 -4.48 -6.45 13.06
C ILE A 110 -3.01 -6.89 12.91
N ASN A 111 -2.75 -8.17 12.61
CA ASN A 111 -1.39 -8.63 12.30
C ASN A 111 -0.83 -7.95 11.05
N ASP A 112 -1.66 -7.53 10.09
CA ASP A 112 -1.21 -6.83 8.89
C ASP A 112 -0.57 -5.49 9.22
N TYR A 113 -1.16 -4.75 10.17
CA TYR A 113 -0.55 -3.55 10.73
C TYR A 113 0.84 -3.83 11.30
N TYR A 114 0.97 -4.82 12.18
CA TYR A 114 2.24 -5.14 12.85
C TYR A 114 3.29 -5.62 11.84
N ASN A 115 2.89 -6.44 10.87
CA ASN A 115 3.74 -6.91 9.78
C ASN A 115 4.25 -5.73 8.96
N LEU A 116 3.34 -4.91 8.42
CA LEU A 116 3.70 -3.75 7.59
C LEU A 116 4.64 -2.80 8.33
N LYS A 117 4.31 -2.46 9.58
CA LYS A 117 5.16 -1.63 10.44
C LYS A 117 6.56 -2.22 10.63
N HIS A 118 6.66 -3.53 10.86
CA HIS A 118 7.94 -4.21 10.99
C HIS A 118 8.77 -4.13 9.71
N ILE A 119 8.16 -4.31 8.54
CA ILE A 119 8.85 -4.32 7.24
C ILE A 119 9.31 -2.93 6.83
N GLN A 120 8.50 -1.89 7.09
CA GLN A 120 8.86 -0.51 6.78
C GLN A 120 10.02 0.00 7.65
N LYS A 121 10.29 -0.63 8.80
CA LYS A 121 11.31 -0.20 9.75
C LYS A 121 12.68 -0.06 9.10
N GLY A 122 13.26 1.14 9.18
CA GLY A 122 14.60 1.45 8.67
C GLY A 122 14.70 1.63 7.16
N LYS A 123 13.59 1.50 6.41
CA LYS A 123 13.58 1.82 4.97
C LYS A 123 13.48 3.34 4.77
N PRO A 124 14.12 3.90 3.72
CA PRO A 124 13.93 5.29 3.35
C PRO A 124 12.48 5.53 2.89
N LEU A 125 12.00 6.76 3.06
CA LEU A 125 10.72 7.22 2.50
C LEU A 125 10.93 7.68 1.04
N TYR A 126 10.07 7.23 0.14
CA TYR A 126 9.95 7.82 -1.20
C TYR A 126 8.94 8.95 -1.12
N ILE A 127 9.26 10.12 -1.70
CA ILE A 127 8.34 11.27 -1.77
C ILE A 127 8.13 11.54 -3.27
N PRO A 128 6.95 11.24 -3.85
CA PRO A 128 6.67 11.56 -5.25
C PRO A 128 6.56 13.08 -5.46
N PRO A 129 6.60 13.55 -6.72
CA PRO A 129 6.09 14.88 -7.04
C PRO A 129 4.64 15.06 -6.54
N LYS A 130 4.29 16.27 -6.12
CA LYS A 130 2.96 16.59 -5.55
C LYS A 130 1.81 16.08 -6.41
N ASP A 131 1.83 16.41 -7.71
CA ASP A 131 0.74 16.06 -8.62
C ASP A 131 0.66 14.55 -8.91
N GLU A 132 1.75 13.80 -8.73
CA GLU A 132 1.72 12.34 -8.84
C GLU A 132 1.20 11.69 -7.56
N LEU A 133 1.60 12.21 -6.40
CA LEU A 133 1.09 11.73 -5.11
C LEU A 133 -0.42 11.98 -4.99
N LEU A 134 -0.89 13.18 -5.34
CA LEU A 134 -2.29 13.57 -5.18
C LEU A 134 -3.24 12.86 -6.15
N LYS A 135 -2.76 12.03 -7.10
CA LYS A 135 -3.63 11.12 -7.87
C LYS A 135 -4.13 9.94 -7.04
N TYR A 136 -3.45 9.63 -5.95
CA TYR A 136 -3.84 8.56 -5.03
C TYR A 136 -4.95 8.99 -4.06
N ASP A 137 -5.49 10.22 -4.17
CA ASP A 137 -6.72 10.57 -3.46
C ASP A 137 -7.92 9.73 -3.97
N ASP A 138 -7.87 9.30 -5.23
CA ASP A 138 -8.67 8.23 -5.79
C ASP A 138 -8.10 6.85 -5.38
N GLU A 139 -8.87 6.09 -4.60
CA GLU A 139 -8.50 4.75 -4.11
C GLU A 139 -8.31 3.74 -5.25
N TYR A 140 -8.94 3.97 -6.41
CA TYR A 140 -8.85 3.11 -7.59
C TYR A 140 -7.69 3.49 -8.51
N TYR A 141 -6.99 4.59 -8.23
CA TYR A 141 -5.89 5.04 -9.07
C TYR A 141 -4.71 4.06 -9.08
N TYR A 142 -4.22 3.77 -10.29
CA TYR A 142 -2.93 3.13 -10.50
C TYR A 142 -2.11 3.79 -11.60
N GLU A 143 -0.79 3.82 -11.39
CA GLU A 143 0.15 4.34 -12.38
C GLU A 143 0.06 3.53 -13.70
N LYS A 144 -0.14 4.24 -14.81
CA LYS A 144 -0.12 3.67 -16.17
C LYS A 144 1.33 3.46 -16.66
N THR A 145 2.10 2.67 -15.90
CA THR A 145 3.47 2.30 -16.26
C THR A 145 3.47 1.37 -17.48
N PRO A 146 4.59 1.27 -18.23
CA PRO A 146 4.70 0.30 -19.33
C PRO A 146 4.35 -1.14 -18.93
N GLN A 147 4.66 -1.54 -17.69
CA GLN A 147 4.37 -2.87 -17.15
C GLN A 147 2.87 -3.06 -16.85
N ALA A 148 2.21 -2.07 -16.25
CA ALA A 148 0.76 -2.10 -16.02
C ALA A 148 -0.01 -2.11 -17.35
N LEU A 149 0.43 -1.30 -18.33
CA LEU A 149 -0.14 -1.28 -19.67
C LEU A 149 0.09 -2.58 -20.41
N ALA A 150 1.24 -3.24 -20.23
CA ALA A 150 1.49 -4.56 -20.81
C ALA A 150 0.56 -5.64 -20.23
N MET A 151 0.26 -5.60 -18.93
CA MET A 151 -0.73 -6.47 -18.31
C MET A 151 -2.14 -6.18 -18.84
N GLN A 152 -2.53 -4.90 -18.90
CA GLN A 152 -3.82 -4.47 -19.45
C GLN A 152 -3.99 -4.95 -20.90
N ASP A 153 -2.95 -4.80 -21.72
CA ASP A 153 -2.95 -5.24 -23.12
C ASP A 153 -3.09 -6.76 -23.26
N PHE A 154 -2.47 -7.52 -22.36
CA PHE A 154 -2.63 -8.97 -22.31
C PHE A 154 -4.08 -9.37 -21.99
N LEU A 155 -4.65 -8.80 -20.92
CA LEU A 155 -6.03 -9.08 -20.53
C LEU A 155 -7.02 -8.69 -21.64
N LYS A 156 -6.78 -7.55 -22.30
CA LYS A 156 -7.58 -7.10 -23.43
C LYS A 156 -7.48 -8.01 -24.66
N LYS A 157 -6.26 -8.35 -25.09
CA LYS A 157 -6.04 -9.05 -26.37
C LYS A 157 -6.19 -10.56 -26.27
N ARG A 158 -5.76 -11.15 -25.15
CA ARG A 158 -5.72 -12.61 -24.94
C ARG A 158 -6.91 -13.11 -24.15
N CYS A 159 -7.46 -12.30 -23.24
CA CYS A 159 -8.61 -12.66 -22.42
C CYS A 159 -9.90 -11.96 -22.88
N HIS A 160 -9.82 -11.11 -23.91
CA HIS A 160 -10.94 -10.39 -24.50
C HIS A 160 -11.73 -9.50 -23.53
N LEU A 161 -11.12 -9.08 -22.43
CA LEU A 161 -11.73 -8.15 -21.48
C LEU A 161 -11.76 -6.72 -22.05
N THR A 162 -12.86 -6.01 -21.83
CA THR A 162 -13.07 -4.63 -22.28
C THR A 162 -13.94 -3.85 -21.31
N GLY A 163 -13.97 -2.52 -21.45
CA GLY A 163 -14.83 -1.67 -20.62
C GLY A 163 -14.54 -1.81 -19.13
N CYS A 164 -15.60 -1.82 -18.32
CA CYS A 164 -15.51 -1.91 -16.87
C CYS A 164 -14.76 -3.18 -16.41
N ASP A 165 -15.02 -4.36 -17.00
CA ASP A 165 -14.36 -5.60 -16.59
C ASP A 165 -12.83 -5.53 -16.68
N LEU A 166 -12.30 -4.83 -17.70
CA LEU A 166 -10.85 -4.65 -17.86
C LEU A 166 -10.28 -3.67 -16.83
N GLU A 167 -11.04 -2.65 -16.44
CA GLU A 167 -10.63 -1.68 -15.43
C GLU A 167 -10.70 -2.30 -14.03
N ASP A 168 -11.80 -2.97 -13.72
CA ASP A 168 -12.06 -3.61 -12.43
C ASP A 168 -11.05 -4.73 -12.14
N ILE A 169 -10.75 -5.61 -13.10
CA ILE A 169 -9.74 -6.67 -12.89
C ILE A 169 -8.33 -6.09 -12.66
N MET A 170 -8.01 -4.96 -13.31
CA MET A 170 -6.71 -4.31 -13.13
C MET A 170 -6.61 -3.68 -11.74
N ILE A 171 -7.72 -3.13 -11.23
CA ILE A 171 -7.85 -2.64 -9.87
C ILE A 171 -7.71 -3.81 -8.89
N ASP A 172 -8.41 -4.93 -9.10
CA ASP A 172 -8.34 -6.10 -8.22
C ASP A 172 -6.94 -6.71 -8.17
N ILE A 173 -6.29 -6.90 -9.32
CA ILE A 173 -4.90 -7.39 -9.40
C ILE A 173 -3.98 -6.43 -8.66
N ARG A 174 -4.15 -5.12 -8.85
CA ARG A 174 -3.33 -4.11 -8.16
C ARG A 174 -3.57 -4.15 -6.65
N SER A 175 -4.81 -4.20 -6.19
CA SER A 175 -5.14 -4.29 -4.76
C SER A 175 -4.48 -5.51 -4.13
N GLU A 176 -4.58 -6.67 -4.78
CA GLU A 176 -3.94 -7.91 -4.34
C GLU A 176 -2.41 -7.78 -4.29
N LEU A 177 -1.79 -7.17 -5.30
CA LEU A 177 -0.34 -6.91 -5.33
C LEU A 177 0.18 -6.07 -4.15
N LEU A 178 -0.66 -5.22 -3.55
CA LEU A 178 -0.25 -4.35 -2.44
C LEU A 178 -0.29 -5.05 -1.07
N PHE A 179 -0.93 -6.23 -0.97
CA PHE A 179 -0.91 -7.03 0.26
C PHE A 179 0.47 -7.66 0.49
N PHE A 180 0.88 -7.70 1.75
CA PHE A 180 2.23 -8.14 2.12
C PHE A 180 2.46 -9.64 1.86
N ASP A 181 1.43 -10.45 1.99
CA ASP A 181 1.45 -11.90 1.88
C ASP A 181 0.84 -12.43 0.57
N SER A 182 0.54 -11.53 -0.38
CA SER A 182 -0.08 -11.90 -1.65
C SER A 182 0.72 -12.99 -2.37
N ASP A 183 0.03 -14.09 -2.64
CA ASP A 183 0.48 -15.18 -3.50
C ASP A 183 -0.17 -14.99 -4.88
N ILE A 184 0.59 -15.26 -5.94
CA ILE A 184 0.05 -15.30 -7.31
C ILE A 184 -1.15 -16.28 -7.44
N CYS A 185 -1.32 -17.26 -6.55
CA CYS A 185 -2.55 -18.04 -6.46
C CYS A 185 -3.81 -17.18 -6.29
N HIS A 186 -3.80 -16.19 -5.39
CA HIS A 186 -4.94 -15.30 -5.20
C HIS A 186 -5.22 -14.46 -6.44
N ILE A 187 -4.19 -14.17 -7.21
CA ILE A 187 -4.32 -13.53 -8.51
C ILE A 187 -5.02 -14.45 -9.51
N PHE A 188 -4.69 -15.74 -9.55
CA PHE A 188 -5.44 -16.70 -10.37
C PHE A 188 -6.89 -16.84 -9.92
N ASP A 189 -7.17 -16.81 -8.62
CA ASP A 189 -8.55 -16.79 -8.10
C ASP A 189 -9.31 -15.52 -8.58
N ILE A 190 -8.63 -14.36 -8.65
CA ILE A 190 -9.18 -13.15 -9.30
C ILE A 190 -9.48 -13.44 -10.77
N ILE A 191 -8.52 -13.94 -11.54
CA ILE A 191 -8.70 -14.25 -12.97
C ILE A 191 -9.92 -15.17 -13.19
N GLU A 192 -10.07 -16.22 -12.37
CA GLU A 192 -11.20 -17.16 -12.46
C GLU A 192 -12.54 -16.51 -12.13
N ARG A 193 -12.59 -15.58 -11.16
CA ARG A 193 -13.82 -14.82 -10.82
C ARG A 193 -14.34 -13.96 -11.98
N TYR A 194 -13.44 -13.51 -12.86
CA TYR A 194 -13.81 -12.82 -14.11
C TYR A 194 -14.15 -13.79 -15.26
N GLY A 195 -14.29 -15.09 -14.98
CA GLY A 195 -14.67 -16.11 -15.96
C GLY A 195 -13.56 -16.47 -16.95
N ILE A 196 -12.31 -16.10 -16.65
CA ILE A 196 -11.18 -16.36 -17.54
C ILE A 196 -10.56 -17.71 -17.17
N VAL A 197 -10.43 -18.58 -18.18
CA VAL A 197 -9.72 -19.85 -18.06
C VAL A 197 -8.45 -19.80 -18.90
N PHE A 198 -7.30 -19.88 -18.25
CA PHE A 198 -6.03 -19.84 -18.96
C PHE A 198 -5.67 -21.17 -19.61
N THR A 199 -5.24 -21.09 -20.87
CA THR A 199 -4.39 -22.12 -21.45
C THR A 199 -2.99 -22.04 -20.83
N LYS A 200 -2.19 -23.12 -20.94
CA LYS A 200 -0.80 -23.12 -20.46
C LYS A 200 0.02 -21.93 -20.98
N SER A 201 -0.08 -21.62 -22.27
CA SER A 201 0.63 -20.49 -22.88
C SER A 201 0.16 -19.14 -22.35
N MET A 202 -1.13 -18.97 -22.06
CA MET A 202 -1.65 -17.74 -21.45
C MET A 202 -1.16 -17.60 -20.01
N ALA A 203 -1.14 -18.68 -19.24
CA ALA A 203 -0.63 -18.67 -17.87
C ALA A 203 0.86 -18.29 -17.82
N GLU A 204 1.69 -18.85 -18.71
CA GLU A 204 3.11 -18.51 -18.81
C GLU A 204 3.34 -17.02 -19.13
N GLU A 205 2.63 -16.50 -20.13
CA GLU A 205 2.70 -15.09 -20.52
C GLU A 205 2.16 -14.15 -19.42
N PHE A 206 1.09 -14.54 -18.73
CA PHE A 206 0.52 -13.79 -17.61
C PHE A 206 1.52 -13.67 -16.46
N VAL A 207 2.14 -14.78 -16.06
CA VAL A 207 3.08 -14.82 -14.92
C VAL A 207 4.28 -13.92 -15.18
N GLU A 208 4.79 -13.89 -16.41
CA GLU A 208 5.87 -12.97 -16.80
C GLU A 208 5.46 -11.51 -16.57
N LYS A 209 4.30 -11.10 -17.10
CA LYS A 209 3.78 -9.73 -16.96
C LYS A 209 3.47 -9.38 -15.51
N TYR A 210 2.93 -10.32 -14.76
CA TYR A 210 2.66 -10.18 -13.33
C TYR A 210 3.93 -9.85 -12.56
N TYR A 211 5.00 -10.64 -12.73
CA TYR A 211 6.25 -10.38 -12.01
C TYR A 211 6.94 -9.10 -12.45
N LEU A 212 6.81 -8.71 -13.73
CA LEU A 212 7.29 -7.42 -14.21
C LEU A 212 6.55 -6.26 -13.54
N TRP A 213 5.22 -6.34 -13.46
CA TRP A 213 4.42 -5.30 -12.82
C TRP A 213 4.66 -5.25 -11.31
N ASN A 214 4.60 -6.38 -10.62
CA ASN A 214 4.87 -6.51 -9.18
C ASN A 214 6.24 -5.90 -8.80
N ASN A 215 7.28 -6.11 -9.62
CA ASN A 215 8.61 -5.55 -9.33
C ASN A 215 8.74 -4.04 -9.59
N ASN A 216 7.80 -3.43 -10.32
CA ASN A 216 7.84 -2.04 -10.74
C ASN A 216 6.65 -1.20 -10.23
N ILE A 217 5.75 -1.77 -9.43
CA ILE A 217 4.70 -1.02 -8.74
C ILE A 217 5.24 -0.41 -7.44
N ARG A 218 4.71 0.75 -7.05
CA ARG A 218 5.00 1.42 -5.77
C ARG A 218 4.41 0.57 -4.64
N MET A 219 5.23 0.26 -3.63
CA MET A 219 4.81 -0.66 -2.56
C MET A 219 4.75 0.05 -1.20
N PRO A 220 3.63 -0.08 -0.46
CA PRO A 220 3.51 0.34 0.94
C PRO A 220 4.60 -0.28 1.82
N ALA A 221 4.89 -1.57 1.62
CA ALA A 221 5.97 -2.28 2.32
C ALA A 221 7.35 -1.67 2.07
N ASN A 222 7.55 -0.94 0.97
CA ASN A 222 8.79 -0.25 0.62
C ASN A 222 8.69 1.26 0.81
N ARG A 223 7.71 1.74 1.59
CA ARG A 223 7.49 3.17 1.87
C ARG A 223 7.43 4.01 0.59
N GLY A 224 6.69 3.50 -0.41
CA GLY A 224 6.47 4.17 -1.69
C GLY A 224 7.51 3.89 -2.76
N TYR A 225 8.61 3.18 -2.48
CA TYR A 225 9.53 2.74 -3.53
C TYR A 225 8.98 1.51 -4.26
N THR A 226 9.37 1.33 -5.53
CA THR A 226 9.20 0.04 -6.19
C THR A 226 10.21 -0.99 -5.66
N PRO A 227 9.94 -2.30 -5.78
CA PRO A 227 10.93 -3.32 -5.45
C PRO A 227 12.27 -3.14 -6.18
N VAL A 228 12.26 -2.72 -7.46
CA VAL A 228 13.50 -2.42 -8.21
C VAL A 228 14.27 -1.25 -7.62
N GLU A 229 13.58 -0.15 -7.29
CA GLU A 229 14.22 1.06 -6.77
C GLU A 229 14.76 0.87 -5.36
N ILE A 230 13.97 0.26 -4.46
CA ILE A 230 14.38 0.09 -3.07
C ILE A 230 15.65 -0.75 -2.99
N ARG A 231 15.77 -1.81 -3.82
CA ARG A 231 16.96 -2.67 -3.90
C ARG A 231 18.23 -1.87 -4.18
N LYS A 232 18.16 -0.88 -5.07
CA LYS A 232 19.30 0.00 -5.40
C LYS A 232 19.67 0.91 -4.22
N LYS A 233 18.71 1.30 -3.38
CA LYS A 233 18.92 2.19 -2.24
C LYS A 233 19.45 1.48 -0.98
N ILE A 234 18.90 0.33 -0.64
CA ILE A 234 19.21 -0.33 0.64
C ILE A 234 20.51 -1.18 0.60
N ASN A 235 21.28 -1.09 -0.49
CA ASN A 235 22.58 -1.76 -0.66
C ASN A 235 22.58 -3.23 -0.22
N VAL A 236 21.45 -3.92 -0.44
CA VAL A 236 21.38 -5.36 -0.22
C VAL A 236 22.17 -5.97 -1.37
N ARG A 237 23.44 -6.30 -1.10
CA ARG A 237 24.23 -7.24 -1.91
C ARG A 237 23.48 -8.57 -1.94
N SER A 238 22.59 -8.73 -2.91
CA SER A 238 22.07 -10.02 -3.33
C SER A 238 22.50 -10.16 -4.78
N GLU A 239 23.54 -10.96 -4.99
CA GLU A 239 23.89 -11.50 -6.29
C GLU A 239 22.63 -12.10 -6.93
N THR A 240 22.51 -11.81 -8.22
CA THR A 240 21.49 -12.31 -9.14
C THR A 240 21.22 -13.79 -8.95
N ALA A 241 19.96 -14.15 -8.73
CA ALA A 241 19.42 -15.36 -9.31
C ALA A 241 18.19 -14.93 -10.13
N SER A 242 18.35 -15.01 -11.44
CA SER A 242 17.27 -14.99 -12.41
C SER A 242 16.13 -15.88 -11.93
N PHE A 243 14.96 -15.27 -11.68
CA PHE A 243 13.73 -16.00 -11.44
C PHE A 243 13.30 -16.63 -12.77
N SER A 244 13.15 -17.96 -12.80
CA SER A 244 12.41 -18.65 -13.87
C SER A 244 10.99 -18.88 -13.38
N PRO A 245 9.98 -18.21 -13.96
CA PRO A 245 8.56 -18.43 -13.66
C PRO A 245 8.11 -19.91 -13.66
N PHE A 246 8.79 -20.75 -14.42
CA PHE A 246 8.51 -22.18 -14.55
C PHE A 246 8.78 -22.99 -13.26
N GLU A 247 9.70 -22.54 -12.41
CA GLU A 247 10.08 -23.24 -11.18
C GLU A 247 9.06 -23.02 -10.04
N TYR A 248 8.22 -21.98 -10.15
CA TYR A 248 7.12 -21.69 -9.24
C TYR A 248 5.89 -22.57 -9.52
N LEU A 249 5.50 -22.64 -10.80
CA LEU A 249 4.33 -23.40 -11.24
C LEU A 249 4.50 -24.93 -11.10
N THR A 250 5.74 -25.43 -11.21
CA THR A 250 6.02 -26.87 -11.02
C THR A 250 6.07 -27.30 -9.54
N LYS A 251 6.15 -26.35 -8.58
CA LYS A 251 6.20 -26.66 -7.14
C LYS A 251 4.86 -26.65 -6.41
N GLN A 252 3.78 -26.21 -7.05
CA GLN A 252 2.43 -26.32 -6.47
C GLN A 252 1.80 -27.72 -6.56
N ALA A 253 2.60 -28.73 -6.89
CA ALA A 253 2.31 -30.13 -6.57
C ALA A 253 3.12 -30.60 -5.36
N LYS A 254 3.19 -29.81 -4.28
CA LYS A 254 3.26 -30.25 -2.86
C LYS A 254 3.56 -29.06 -1.96
N ASN A 255 2.68 -28.88 -0.98
CA ASN A 255 2.93 -28.05 0.18
C ASN A 255 4.29 -28.35 0.81
N LYS A 256 4.97 -27.29 1.27
CA LYS A 256 6.28 -27.25 1.98
C LYS A 256 7.51 -27.53 1.12
N ASP A 257 8.09 -26.47 0.55
CA ASP A 257 9.53 -26.17 0.67
C ASP A 257 9.89 -24.96 -0.22
N ILE A 258 9.54 -23.76 0.24
CA ILE A 258 10.16 -22.54 -0.31
C ILE A 258 11.66 -22.68 -0.03
N PRO A 259 12.54 -22.68 -1.06
CA PRO A 259 13.97 -22.89 -0.86
C PRO A 259 14.49 -21.88 0.15
N LYS A 260 15.16 -22.36 1.21
CA LYS A 260 15.66 -21.54 2.32
C LYS A 260 16.45 -20.30 1.85
N ASN A 261 17.10 -20.38 0.69
CA ASN A 261 17.89 -19.31 0.10
C ASN A 261 17.16 -18.45 -0.94
N ALA A 262 15.95 -18.81 -1.37
CA ALA A 262 15.14 -18.02 -2.31
C ALA A 262 14.71 -16.68 -1.70
N LEU A 263 14.33 -15.72 -2.55
CA LEU A 263 13.73 -14.48 -2.09
C LEU A 263 12.42 -14.78 -1.35
N CYS A 264 12.22 -14.10 -0.23
CA CYS A 264 10.99 -14.25 0.53
C CYS A 264 9.82 -13.68 -0.30
N PRO A 265 8.72 -14.44 -0.49
CA PRO A 265 7.58 -14.01 -1.32
C PRO A 265 6.94 -12.72 -0.81
N CYS A 266 7.05 -12.44 0.48
CA CYS A 266 6.52 -11.23 1.12
C CYS A 266 7.21 -9.90 0.74
N GLY A 267 8.10 -9.88 -0.26
CA GLY A 267 8.73 -8.64 -0.75
C GLY A 267 9.71 -7.97 0.23
N SER A 268 10.04 -8.61 1.37
CA SER A 268 10.97 -8.05 2.38
C SER A 268 12.41 -7.85 1.88
N GLY A 269 12.77 -8.42 0.73
CA GLY A 269 14.11 -8.39 0.16
C GLY A 269 15.12 -9.31 0.87
N LYS A 270 14.69 -10.09 1.86
CA LYS A 270 15.52 -11.07 2.57
C LYS A 270 15.37 -12.46 1.95
N LYS A 271 16.37 -13.33 2.17
CA LYS A 271 16.24 -14.78 1.91
C LYS A 271 15.10 -15.35 2.77
N TYR A 272 14.31 -16.29 2.24
CA TYR A 272 13.17 -16.89 2.92
C TYR A 272 13.52 -17.38 4.34
N LYS A 273 14.65 -18.08 4.52
CA LYS A 273 15.15 -18.54 5.85
C LYS A 273 15.48 -17.43 6.86
N ARG A 274 15.61 -16.19 6.39
CA ARG A 274 15.92 -15.00 7.21
C ARG A 274 14.71 -14.10 7.41
N CYS A 275 13.55 -14.45 6.84
CA CYS A 275 12.29 -13.72 6.95
C CYS A 275 11.15 -14.69 7.34
N CYS A 276 10.14 -14.91 6.49
CA CYS A 276 8.96 -15.71 6.83
C CYS A 276 9.29 -17.18 7.13
N GLY A 277 10.39 -17.71 6.61
CA GLY A 277 10.88 -19.06 6.90
C GLY A 277 11.67 -19.18 8.21
N LYS A 278 11.77 -18.14 9.05
CA LYS A 278 12.48 -18.21 10.35
C LYS A 278 11.76 -19.08 11.39
N ASN A 279 10.43 -19.13 11.33
CA ASN A 279 9.59 -19.84 12.30
C ASN A 279 8.93 -21.09 11.70
N ALA A 280 9.27 -21.44 10.46
CA ALA A 280 8.81 -22.66 9.81
C ALA A 280 9.64 -23.85 10.31
N ASN A 281 9.29 -24.36 11.50
CA ASN A 281 9.59 -25.72 11.95
C ASN A 281 8.30 -26.54 11.88
#